data_AF-A0A1F7PFP6-F1
#
_entry.id   AF-A0A1F7PFP6-F1
#
_cell.length_a   1.000
_cell.length_b   1.000
_cell.length_c   1.000
_cell.angle_alpha   90.00
_cell.angle_beta   90.00
_cell.angle_gamma   90.00
#
_symmetry.space_group_name_H-M   'P 1'
#
loop_
_entity.id
_entity.type
_entity.pdbx_description
1 polymer ?
#
loop_
_entity_poly.entity_id
_entity_poly.type
_entity_poly.pdbx_seq_one_letter_code
_entity_poly.pdbx_strand_id
1 'polypeptide(L)'
;MTLLAREDVLAYLMADGEVPGAIRWAKYYGLRYTWHEETLTFTLCLEGGSEREGEREPYLLAGTFEDYRVMPPVWRFLDPRTGRDIGPAAYPSAGPFVPGSVLHSSGVICAPWNRLAYADRSGLHGDWAEPSRWQTIAPQHTSANTLPDMLARIRSEVTISPRRLAPLPPCPRAEAAA
;
A
#
# COMPACT_ATOMS: atom_id res chain seq x y z
N MET A 1 -21.26 0.01 13.28
CA MET A 1 -20.77 -1.14 12.49
C MET A 1 -19.77 -1.87 13.36
N THR A 2 -19.98 -3.15 13.65
CA THR A 2 -19.05 -3.94 14.47
C THR A 2 -17.98 -4.51 13.55
N LEU A 3 -16.70 -4.38 13.94
CA LEU A 3 -15.59 -4.98 13.19
C LEU A 3 -15.74 -6.52 13.21
N LEU A 4 -15.29 -7.18 12.16
CA LEU A 4 -15.16 -8.64 12.15
C LEU A 4 -14.15 -9.08 13.21
N ALA A 5 -14.35 -10.26 13.80
CA ALA A 5 -13.35 -10.84 14.68
C ALA A 5 -12.05 -11.08 13.89
N ARG A 6 -10.92 -10.84 14.53
CA ARG A 6 -9.59 -11.00 13.90
C ARG A 6 -9.40 -12.41 13.37
N GLU A 7 -9.86 -13.43 14.12
CA GLU A 7 -9.77 -14.83 13.69
C GLU A 7 -10.51 -15.09 12.37
N ASP A 8 -11.69 -14.49 12.21
CA ASP A 8 -12.49 -14.64 10.98
C ASP A 8 -11.78 -14.01 9.78
N VAL A 9 -11.25 -12.80 9.97
CA VAL A 9 -10.48 -12.10 8.93
C VAL A 9 -9.23 -12.90 8.54
N LEU A 10 -8.50 -13.41 9.54
CA LEU A 10 -7.35 -14.26 9.29
C LEU A 10 -7.73 -15.52 8.52
N ALA A 11 -8.83 -16.17 8.89
CA ALA A 11 -9.31 -17.35 8.19
C ALA A 11 -9.59 -17.05 6.71
N TYR A 12 -10.24 -15.92 6.38
CA TYR A 12 -10.43 -15.51 4.98
C TYR A 12 -9.11 -15.27 4.26
N LEU A 13 -8.19 -14.50 4.86
CA LEU A 13 -6.89 -14.18 4.27
C LEU A 13 -6.06 -15.43 3.94
N MET A 14 -6.21 -16.50 4.74
CA MET A 14 -5.49 -17.75 4.55
C MET A 14 -6.22 -18.72 3.62
N ALA A 15 -7.52 -18.95 3.84
CA ALA A 15 -8.32 -19.90 3.08
C ALA A 15 -8.47 -19.51 1.61
N ASP A 16 -8.65 -18.22 1.35
CA ASP A 16 -8.80 -17.70 -0.02
C ASP A 16 -7.45 -17.48 -0.72
N GLY A 17 -6.34 -17.83 -0.04
CA GLY A 17 -5.00 -17.76 -0.60
C GLY A 17 -4.47 -16.35 -0.80
N GLU A 18 -5.06 -15.35 -0.14
CA GLU A 18 -4.69 -13.93 -0.24
C GLU A 18 -3.26 -13.68 0.27
N VAL A 19 -3.00 -13.98 1.55
CA VAL A 19 -1.67 -13.84 2.15
C VAL A 19 -0.68 -14.86 1.57
N PRO A 20 -1.03 -16.16 1.41
CA PRO A 20 -0.16 -17.11 0.71
C PRO A 20 0.21 -16.66 -0.71
N GLY A 21 -0.73 -16.06 -1.44
CA GLY A 21 -0.53 -15.50 -2.77
C GLY A 21 0.42 -14.31 -2.75
N ALA A 22 0.21 -13.36 -1.83
CA ALA A 22 1.06 -12.19 -1.66
C ALA A 22 2.51 -12.60 -1.33
N ILE A 23 2.69 -13.61 -0.47
CA ILE A 23 4.00 -14.17 -0.14
C ILE A 23 4.66 -14.81 -1.37
N ARG A 24 3.93 -15.65 -2.12
CA ARG A 24 4.47 -16.28 -3.34
C ARG A 24 4.89 -15.22 -4.36
N TRP A 25 4.06 -14.20 -4.55
CA TRP A 25 4.34 -13.08 -5.44
C TRP A 25 5.60 -12.30 -4.99
N ALA A 26 5.73 -12.00 -3.70
CA ALA A 26 6.91 -11.31 -3.16
C ALA A 26 8.19 -12.14 -3.35
N LYS A 27 8.13 -13.45 -3.10
CA LYS A 27 9.23 -14.39 -3.34
C LYS A 27 9.63 -14.45 -4.81
N TYR A 28 8.65 -14.51 -5.73
CA TYR A 28 8.91 -14.54 -7.17
C TYR A 28 9.73 -13.33 -7.64
N TYR A 29 9.45 -12.14 -7.09
CA TYR A 29 10.21 -10.93 -7.39
C TYR A 29 11.44 -10.70 -6.50
N GLY A 30 11.78 -11.63 -5.60
CA GLY A 30 12.93 -11.50 -4.71
C GLY A 30 12.81 -10.36 -3.69
N LEU A 31 11.59 -9.96 -3.34
CA LEU A 31 11.34 -8.81 -2.47
C LEU A 31 11.44 -9.20 -0.99
N ARG A 32 11.96 -8.29 -0.17
CA ARG A 32 11.92 -8.43 1.30
C ARG A 32 10.50 -8.14 1.78
N TYR A 33 9.92 -9.04 2.57
CA TYR A 33 8.57 -8.91 3.11
C TYR A 33 8.50 -9.43 4.55
N THR A 34 7.48 -8.99 5.29
CA THR A 34 7.13 -9.55 6.60
C THR A 34 5.61 -9.69 6.70
N TRP A 35 5.15 -10.80 7.28
CA TRP A 35 3.75 -11.01 7.66
C TRP A 35 3.65 -11.09 9.17
N HIS A 36 2.83 -10.24 9.77
CA HIS A 36 2.51 -10.23 11.19
C HIS A 36 1.06 -10.64 11.39
N GLU A 37 0.85 -11.90 11.76
CA GLU A 37 -0.49 -12.48 11.94
C GLU A 37 -1.28 -11.82 13.08
N GLU A 38 -0.58 -11.43 14.15
CA GLU A 38 -1.20 -10.82 15.33
C GLU A 38 -1.86 -9.48 15.01
N THR A 39 -1.22 -8.68 14.15
CA THR A 39 -1.69 -7.35 13.76
C THR A 39 -2.31 -7.33 12.36
N LEU A 40 -2.47 -8.49 11.72
CA LEU A 40 -2.91 -8.64 10.34
C LEU A 40 -2.21 -7.62 9.41
N THR A 41 -0.89 -7.55 9.51
CA THR A 41 -0.08 -6.56 8.79
C THR A 41 0.91 -7.25 7.86
N PHE A 42 0.93 -6.82 6.60
CA PHE A 42 1.91 -7.26 5.62
C PHE A 42 2.79 -6.09 5.19
N THR A 43 4.11 -6.24 5.30
CA THR A 43 5.06 -5.22 4.86
C THR A 43 5.92 -5.74 3.72
N LEU A 44 6.30 -4.84 2.82
CA LEU A 44 7.07 -5.15 1.63
C LEU A 44 8.02 -4.00 1.28
N CYS A 45 9.29 -4.32 1.00
CA CYS A 45 10.24 -3.36 0.44
C CYS A 45 10.17 -3.39 -1.09
N LEU A 46 9.89 -2.23 -1.68
CA LEU A 46 9.89 -1.98 -3.12
C LEU A 46 11.05 -1.05 -3.49
N GLU A 47 11.40 -1.02 -4.77
CA GLU A 47 12.43 -0.14 -5.32
C GLU A 47 11.88 0.64 -6.52
N GLY A 48 12.07 1.95 -6.51
CA GLY A 48 11.65 2.86 -7.59
C GLY A 48 12.83 3.60 -8.22
N GLY A 49 12.52 4.53 -9.13
CA GLY A 49 13.51 5.46 -9.68
C GLY A 49 14.07 6.40 -8.61
N SER A 50 15.25 6.95 -8.91
CA SER A 50 15.92 7.99 -8.13
C SER A 50 16.27 9.13 -9.07
N GLU A 51 16.40 10.34 -8.53
CA GLU A 51 16.95 11.49 -9.27
C GLU A 51 18.43 11.30 -9.62
N ARG A 52 19.11 10.38 -8.93
CA ARG A 52 20.51 10.03 -9.19
C ARG A 52 20.56 8.85 -10.16
N GLU A 53 21.26 9.06 -11.27
CA GLU A 53 21.42 8.05 -12.30
C GLU A 53 22.07 6.77 -11.74
N GLY A 54 21.46 5.62 -12.04
CA GLY A 54 21.92 4.32 -11.55
C GLY A 54 21.52 3.99 -10.10
N GLU A 55 20.96 4.94 -9.34
CA GLU A 55 20.45 4.66 -8.00
C GLU A 55 18.98 4.23 -8.01
N ARG A 56 18.61 3.39 -7.04
CA ARG A 56 17.22 2.98 -6.78
C ARG A 56 16.80 3.50 -5.42
N GLU A 57 15.58 4.02 -5.35
CA GLU A 57 15.03 4.55 -4.12
C GLU A 57 14.18 3.48 -3.40
N PRO A 58 14.43 3.17 -2.11
CA PRO A 58 13.70 2.12 -1.39
C PRO A 58 12.37 2.63 -0.85
N TYR A 59 11.31 1.83 -0.92
CA TYR A 59 9.99 2.16 -0.40
C TYR A 59 9.49 1.04 0.50
N LEU A 60 8.96 1.38 1.67
CA LEU A 60 8.30 0.40 2.54
C LEU A 60 6.79 0.55 2.40
N LEU A 61 6.17 -0.44 1.77
CA LEU A 61 4.72 -0.56 1.68
C LEU A 61 4.21 -1.37 2.88
N ALA A 62 3.15 -0.89 3.52
CA ALA A 62 2.43 -1.60 4.59
C ALA A 62 0.95 -1.74 4.23
N GLY A 63 0.45 -2.97 4.38
CA GLY A 63 -0.95 -3.35 4.27
C GLY A 63 -1.52 -3.73 5.63
N THR A 64 -2.67 -3.16 6.03
CA THR A 64 -3.47 -3.67 7.16
C THR A 64 -4.83 -4.15 6.68
N PHE A 65 -5.31 -5.24 7.28
CA PHE A 65 -6.42 -6.02 6.75
C PHE A 65 -7.62 -6.11 7.71
N GLU A 66 -7.78 -5.20 8.67
CA GLU A 66 -8.98 -5.21 9.53
C GLU A 66 -10.26 -5.14 8.68
N ASP A 67 -11.28 -5.96 8.96
CA ASP A 67 -12.51 -6.08 8.15
C ASP A 67 -12.31 -6.45 6.67
N TYR A 68 -11.17 -7.04 6.31
CA TYR A 68 -10.92 -7.44 4.93
C TYR A 68 -12.04 -8.32 4.39
N ARG A 69 -12.37 -8.09 3.10
CA ARG A 69 -13.56 -8.49 2.32
C ARG A 69 -14.79 -7.62 2.52
N VAL A 70 -15.14 -7.23 3.74
CA VAL A 70 -16.24 -6.27 3.96
C VAL A 70 -15.79 -4.87 3.55
N MET A 71 -14.56 -4.51 3.86
CA MET A 71 -13.95 -3.23 3.53
C MET A 71 -12.64 -3.44 2.78
N PRO A 72 -12.23 -2.50 1.90
CA PRO A 72 -10.94 -2.58 1.24
C PRO A 72 -9.82 -2.54 2.27
N PRO A 73 -8.67 -3.18 2.04
CA PRO A 73 -7.52 -3.06 2.93
C PRO A 73 -7.00 -1.61 2.97
N VAL A 74 -6.14 -1.33 3.94
CA VAL A 74 -5.36 -0.09 3.99
C VAL A 74 -3.99 -0.38 3.40
N TRP A 75 -3.61 0.32 2.34
CA TRP A 75 -2.26 0.35 1.82
C TRP A 75 -1.65 1.74 2.02
N ARG A 76 -0.44 1.79 2.58
CA ARG A 76 0.31 3.04 2.80
C ARG A 76 1.81 2.85 2.68
N PHE A 77 2.51 3.93 2.35
CA PHE A 77 3.96 3.96 2.40
C PHE A 77 4.43 4.51 3.74
N LEU A 78 5.49 3.91 4.27
CA LEU A 78 6.14 4.28 5.52
C LEU A 78 7.61 4.64 5.26
N ASP A 79 8.25 5.32 6.21
CA ASP A 79 9.69 5.55 6.19
C ASP A 79 10.41 4.19 6.12
N PRO A 80 11.17 3.89 5.04
CA PRO A 80 11.84 2.60 4.88
C PRO A 80 12.94 2.34 5.91
N ARG A 81 13.37 3.35 6.67
CA ARG A 81 14.41 3.25 7.70
C ARG A 81 13.83 2.96 9.09
N THR A 82 12.62 3.45 9.36
CA THR A 82 12.06 3.46 10.73
C THR A 82 10.70 2.80 10.84
N GLY A 83 10.02 2.52 9.72
CA GLY A 83 8.65 2.01 9.71
C GLY A 83 7.60 3.01 10.17
N ARG A 84 7.95 4.31 10.28
CA ARG A 84 7.02 5.35 10.74
C ARG A 84 6.29 6.02 9.57
N ASP A 85 5.07 6.48 9.84
CA ASP A 85 4.36 7.35 8.91
C ASP A 85 5.00 8.76 8.94
N ILE A 86 5.51 9.19 7.79
CA ILE A 86 6.13 10.50 7.58
C ILE A 86 5.38 11.30 6.51
N GLY A 87 4.12 10.93 6.24
CA GLY A 87 3.26 11.59 5.26
C GLY A 87 3.81 11.50 3.84
N PRO A 88 3.64 12.55 3.01
CA PRO A 88 4.02 12.53 1.60
C PRO A 88 5.49 12.15 1.33
N ALA A 89 6.40 12.39 2.27
CA ALA A 89 7.81 12.02 2.14
C ALA A 89 8.04 10.49 2.09
N ALA A 90 7.08 9.66 2.51
CA ALA A 90 7.17 8.21 2.31
C ALA A 90 6.75 7.77 0.90
N TYR A 91 5.99 8.60 0.18
CA TYR A 91 5.27 8.19 -1.02
C TYR A 91 6.08 8.46 -2.30
N PRO A 92 6.02 7.53 -3.27
CA PRO A 92 6.54 7.77 -4.61
C PRO A 92 5.68 8.81 -5.34
N SER A 93 6.29 9.60 -6.22
CA SER A 93 5.56 10.42 -7.18
C SER A 93 4.99 9.57 -8.31
N ALA A 94 3.86 9.96 -8.88
CA ALA A 94 3.34 9.29 -10.08
C ALA A 94 4.38 9.27 -11.21
N GLY A 95 4.37 8.19 -12.00
CA GLY A 95 5.21 8.06 -13.19
C GLY A 95 4.76 8.98 -14.34
N PRO A 96 5.36 8.84 -15.54
CA PRO A 96 5.08 9.72 -16.68
C PRO A 96 3.64 9.62 -17.22
N PHE A 97 2.94 8.53 -16.94
CA PHE A 97 1.55 8.30 -17.35
C PHE A 97 0.57 8.70 -16.24
N VAL A 98 0.50 10.01 -15.97
CA VAL A 98 -0.29 10.56 -14.85
C VAL A 98 -1.80 10.24 -14.97
N PRO A 99 -2.47 10.34 -16.14
CA PRO A 99 -3.86 9.95 -16.27
C PRO A 99 -3.99 8.43 -16.10
N GLY A 100 -4.38 8.00 -14.90
CA GLY A 100 -4.56 6.58 -14.56
C GLY A 100 -3.59 6.03 -13.52
N SER A 101 -2.65 6.82 -12.99
CA SER A 101 -1.83 6.41 -11.85
C SER A 101 -2.67 6.32 -10.58
N VAL A 102 -2.39 5.33 -9.73
CA VAL A 102 -2.98 5.25 -8.38
C VAL A 102 -2.17 6.03 -7.34
N LEU A 103 -1.04 6.64 -7.70
CA LEU A 103 -0.23 7.43 -6.78
C LEU A 103 -0.67 8.89 -6.84
N HIS A 104 -1.30 9.38 -5.76
CA HIS A 104 -1.77 10.76 -5.69
C HIS A 104 -0.74 11.68 -5.03
N SER A 105 -0.67 12.94 -5.47
CA SER A 105 0.28 13.96 -4.98
C SER A 105 0.08 14.34 -3.50
N SER A 106 -1.06 13.99 -2.91
CA SER A 106 -1.35 14.18 -1.49
C SER A 106 -0.72 13.12 -0.57
N GLY A 107 -0.01 12.13 -1.12
CA GLY A 107 0.53 11.02 -0.32
C GLY A 107 -0.53 9.97 0.02
N VAL A 108 -1.33 9.56 -0.96
CA VAL A 108 -2.31 8.47 -0.81
C VAL A 108 -2.30 7.59 -2.05
N ILE A 109 -2.58 6.29 -1.87
CA ILE A 109 -2.88 5.39 -2.99
C ILE A 109 -4.37 5.57 -3.33
N CYS A 110 -4.65 6.28 -4.42
CA CYS A 110 -5.98 6.56 -4.95
C CYS A 110 -6.49 5.37 -5.75
N ALA A 111 -7.05 4.39 -5.05
CA ALA A 111 -7.68 3.23 -5.68
C ALA A 111 -8.88 2.75 -4.86
N PRO A 112 -9.96 2.23 -5.50
CA PRO A 112 -11.13 1.73 -4.78
C PRO A 112 -10.80 0.62 -3.78
N TRP A 113 -9.76 -0.16 -4.07
CA TRP A 113 -9.24 -1.22 -3.20
C TRP A 113 -8.31 -0.71 -2.09
N ASN A 114 -8.18 0.61 -1.89
CA ASN A 114 -7.51 1.21 -0.75
C ASN A 114 -8.46 2.04 0.10
N ARG A 115 -8.64 1.66 1.36
CA ARG A 115 -9.56 2.33 2.30
C ARG A 115 -9.26 3.80 2.53
N LEU A 116 -7.98 4.20 2.47
CA LEU A 116 -7.58 5.60 2.68
C LEU A 116 -7.98 6.53 1.53
N ALA A 117 -8.47 6.00 0.41
CA ALA A 117 -8.89 6.82 -0.73
C ALA A 117 -10.31 7.41 -0.55
N TYR A 118 -11.13 6.85 0.33
CA TYR A 118 -12.52 7.25 0.55
C TYR A 118 -12.62 8.45 1.50
N ALA A 119 -13.51 9.40 1.20
CA ALA A 119 -13.61 10.68 1.92
C ALA A 119 -14.02 10.53 3.40
N ASP A 120 -14.80 9.50 3.75
CA ASP A 120 -15.18 9.19 5.13
C ASP A 120 -13.97 8.77 5.99
N ARG A 121 -12.81 8.53 5.36
CA ARG A 121 -11.54 8.13 5.98
C ARG A 121 -10.39 9.07 5.62
N SER A 122 -10.69 10.36 5.42
CA SER A 122 -9.72 11.40 5.06
C SER A 122 -9.16 11.31 3.64
N GLY A 123 -9.76 10.47 2.78
CA GLY A 123 -9.45 10.36 1.38
C GLY A 123 -10.07 11.47 0.52
N LEU A 124 -9.80 11.44 -0.78
CA LEU A 124 -10.19 12.49 -1.72
C LEU A 124 -11.48 12.20 -2.49
N HIS A 125 -11.99 10.96 -2.40
CA HIS A 125 -13.14 10.51 -3.18
C HIS A 125 -14.40 10.40 -2.33
N GLY A 126 -15.21 11.45 -2.37
CA GLY A 126 -16.59 11.44 -1.87
C GLY A 126 -17.61 10.98 -2.92
N ASP A 127 -17.17 10.84 -4.18
CA ASP A 127 -17.94 10.40 -5.33
C ASP A 127 -18.00 8.87 -5.49
N TRP A 128 -17.12 8.14 -4.80
CA TRP A 128 -17.13 6.68 -4.80
C TRP A 128 -18.28 6.18 -3.93
N ALA A 129 -18.98 5.14 -4.43
CA ALA A 129 -20.06 4.48 -3.69
C ALA A 129 -19.58 3.94 -2.33
N GLU A 130 -20.51 3.37 -1.55
CA GLU A 130 -20.20 2.74 -0.26
C GLU A 130 -18.94 1.85 -0.35
N PRO A 131 -17.94 2.02 0.54
CA PRO A 131 -16.69 1.27 0.49
C PRO A 131 -16.88 -0.25 0.50
N SER A 132 -18.02 -0.74 0.99
CA SER A 132 -18.41 -2.15 0.96
C SER A 132 -18.50 -2.75 -0.45
N ARG A 133 -18.60 -1.90 -1.49
CA ARG A 133 -18.68 -2.30 -2.90
C ARG A 133 -17.34 -2.23 -3.63
N TRP A 134 -16.23 -2.02 -2.92
CA TRP A 134 -14.91 -1.77 -3.50
C TRP A 134 -14.44 -2.80 -4.54
N GLN A 135 -14.88 -4.06 -4.44
CA GLN A 135 -14.56 -5.13 -5.39
C GLN A 135 -15.36 -5.06 -6.71
N THR A 136 -16.41 -4.23 -6.75
CA THR A 136 -17.34 -4.10 -7.89
C THR A 136 -17.48 -2.66 -8.38
N ILE A 137 -16.70 -1.72 -7.83
CA ILE A 137 -16.67 -0.34 -8.28
C ILE A 137 -16.27 -0.29 -9.77
N ALA A 138 -17.02 0.51 -10.53
CA ALA A 138 -17.16 0.53 -11.98
C ALA A 138 -15.87 0.39 -12.82
N PRO A 139 -15.96 -0.13 -14.06
CA PRO A 139 -14.81 -0.42 -14.95
C PRO A 139 -13.94 0.80 -15.33
N GLN A 140 -14.40 2.02 -15.06
CA GLN A 140 -13.62 3.24 -15.25
C GLN A 140 -12.54 3.48 -14.17
N HIS A 141 -12.50 2.68 -13.10
CA HIS A 141 -11.48 2.74 -12.06
C HIS A 141 -10.55 1.53 -12.11
N THR A 142 -9.37 1.63 -11.47
CA THR A 142 -8.49 0.47 -11.32
C THR A 142 -9.19 -0.65 -10.55
N SER A 143 -9.11 -1.87 -11.08
CA SER A 143 -9.57 -3.08 -10.40
C SER A 143 -8.36 -3.92 -9.95
N ALA A 144 -8.41 -4.38 -8.71
CA ALA A 144 -7.51 -5.35 -8.13
C ALA A 144 -8.27 -6.01 -6.98
N ASN A 145 -8.61 -7.29 -7.14
CA ASN A 145 -9.57 -7.96 -6.26
C ASN A 145 -8.91 -8.87 -5.24
N THR A 146 -7.61 -9.15 -5.42
CA THR A 146 -6.79 -9.96 -4.52
C THR A 146 -5.57 -9.17 -4.05
N LEU A 147 -4.99 -9.54 -2.91
CA LEU A 147 -3.77 -8.90 -2.43
C LEU A 147 -2.61 -8.97 -3.45
N PRO A 148 -2.36 -10.10 -4.16
CA PRO A 148 -1.37 -10.14 -5.25
C PRO A 148 -1.62 -9.12 -6.35
N ASP A 149 -2.87 -8.93 -6.79
CA ASP A 149 -3.20 -7.97 -7.85
C ASP A 149 -2.92 -6.53 -7.39
N MET A 150 -3.26 -6.20 -6.15
CA MET A 150 -3.00 -4.89 -5.56
C MET A 150 -1.49 -4.64 -5.49
N LEU A 151 -0.71 -5.62 -5.01
CA LEU A 151 0.74 -5.55 -4.96
C LEU A 151 1.37 -5.42 -6.35
N ALA A 152 0.88 -6.16 -7.34
CA ALA A 152 1.32 -6.05 -8.73
C ALA A 152 1.08 -4.65 -9.30
N ARG A 153 -0.09 -4.07 -9.02
CA ARG A 153 -0.40 -2.71 -9.45
C ARG A 153 0.49 -1.68 -8.77
N ILE A 154 0.63 -1.72 -7.44
CA ILE A 154 1.46 -0.78 -6.68
C ILE A 154 2.92 -0.88 -7.11
N ARG A 155 3.47 -2.09 -7.27
CA ARG A 155 4.85 -2.27 -7.71
C ARG A 155 5.09 -1.68 -9.09
N SER A 156 4.15 -1.84 -10.01
CA SER A 156 4.27 -1.29 -11.37
C SER A 156 4.41 0.23 -11.32
N GLU A 157 3.61 0.90 -10.49
CA GLU A 157 3.67 2.35 -10.27
C GLU A 157 4.98 2.79 -9.63
N VAL A 158 5.43 2.07 -8.59
CA VAL A 158 6.72 2.37 -7.92
C VAL A 158 7.88 2.20 -8.89
N THR A 159 7.86 1.17 -9.74
CA THR A 159 8.94 0.88 -10.69
C THR A 159 9.11 2.00 -11.72
N ILE A 160 8.01 2.62 -12.17
CA ILE A 160 8.04 3.73 -13.14
C ILE A 160 8.05 5.11 -12.48
N SER A 161 7.97 5.16 -11.15
CA SER A 161 8.07 6.39 -10.39
C SER A 161 9.47 6.97 -10.52
N PRO A 162 9.62 8.27 -10.82
CA PRO A 162 10.95 8.87 -10.96
C PRO A 162 11.62 9.17 -9.61
N ARG A 163 10.85 9.39 -8.53
CA ARG A 163 11.34 9.84 -7.20
C ARG A 163 10.23 9.84 -6.15
N ARG A 164 10.55 10.18 -4.90
CA ARG A 164 9.56 10.53 -3.85
C ARG A 164 8.84 11.87 -4.12
N LEU A 165 7.66 12.02 -3.52
CA LEU A 165 6.92 13.30 -3.49
C LEU A 165 7.65 14.39 -2.70
N ALA A 166 8.39 14.00 -1.65
CA ALA A 166 9.21 14.90 -0.86
C ALA A 166 10.46 14.19 -0.33
N PRO A 167 11.56 14.92 -0.03
CA PRO A 167 12.75 14.33 0.56
C PRO A 167 12.46 13.67 1.91
N LEU A 168 13.16 12.56 2.20
CA LEU A 168 13.09 11.94 3.52
C LEU A 168 13.55 12.93 4.60
N PRO A 169 12.87 12.99 5.76
CA PRO A 169 13.36 13.78 6.88
C PRO A 169 14.71 13.22 7.36
N PRO A 170 15.52 14.04 8.06
CA PRO A 170 16.73 13.57 8.72
C PRO A 170 16.41 12.32 9.54
N CYS A 171 17.22 11.27 9.38
CA CYS A 171 17.04 10.06 10.18
C CYS A 171 17.16 10.46 11.66
N PRO A 172 16.20 10.11 12.53
CA PRO A 172 16.37 10.30 13.95
C PRO A 172 17.69 9.66 14.33
N ARG A 173 18.62 10.43 14.92
CA ARG A 173 19.83 9.83 15.51
C ARG A 173 19.32 8.72 16.43
N ALA A 174 19.83 7.50 16.25
CA ALA A 174 19.63 6.46 17.24
C ALA A 174 19.99 7.09 18.58
N GLU A 175 19.03 7.19 19.51
CA GLU A 175 19.35 7.58 20.87
C GLU A 175 20.46 6.64 21.31
N ALA A 176 21.64 7.21 21.55
CA ALA A 176 22.73 6.46 22.14
C ALA A 176 22.16 5.91 23.45
N ALA A 177 21.99 4.60 23.51
CA ALA A 177 21.61 3.92 24.74
C ALA A 177 22.63 4.34 25.80
N ALA A 178 22.17 5.13 26.76
CA ALA A 178 22.89 5.47 27.99
C ALA A 178 22.61 4.39 29.03
#